data_AF-K2C3T6-F1
#
_entry.id   AF-K2C3T6-F1
#
_cell.length_a   1.000
_cell.length_b   1.000
_cell.length_c   1.000
_cell.angle_alpha   90.00
_cell.angle_beta   90.00
_cell.angle_gamma   90.00
#
_symmetry.space_group_name_H-M   'P 1'
#
loop_
_entity.id
_entity.type
_entity.pdbx_description
1 polymer ?
#
loop_
_entity_poly.entity_id
_entity_poly.type
_entity_poly.pdbx_seq_one_letter_code
_entity_poly.pdbx_strand_id
1 'polypeptide(L)' 'DRADLNDILADVVKRDEMDEKRPVAPLVKVADAALVDSTGMNADQVVSHIVELAKKEFNL' A
#
# COMPACT_ATOMS: atom_id res chain seq x y z
N ASP A 1 19.73 12.99 17.64
CA ASP A 1 18.41 12.47 18.01
C ASP A 1 18.12 11.15 17.31
N ARG A 2 17.64 10.16 18.05
CA ARG A 2 17.16 8.88 17.50
C ARG A 2 15.64 8.90 17.59
N ALA A 3 14.98 8.55 16.49
CA ALA A 3 13.53 8.35 16.50
C ALA A 3 13.19 7.06 17.26
N ASP A 4 12.13 7.08 18.07
CA ASP A 4 11.61 5.91 18.77
C ASP A 4 10.69 5.10 17.83
N LEU A 5 10.83 3.78 17.87
CA LEU A 5 10.05 2.90 16.99
C LEU A 5 8.55 2.96 17.33
N ASN A 6 8.19 3.09 18.61
CA ASN A 6 6.80 3.15 19.03
C ASN A 6 6.15 4.46 18.57
N ASP A 7 6.89 5.57 18.62
CA ASP A 7 6.41 6.87 18.14
C ASP A 7 6.16 6.81 16.62
N ILE A 8 7.10 6.25 15.85
CA ILE A 8 6.93 6.05 14.40
C ILE A 8 5.70 5.19 14.11
N LEU A 9 5.53 4.07 14.83
CA LEU A 9 4.41 3.17 14.63
C LEU A 9 3.08 3.88 14.94
N ALA A 10 3.01 4.61 16.05
CA ALA A 10 1.82 5.36 16.44
C ALA A 10 1.44 6.42 15.39
N ASP A 11 2.43 7.11 14.83
CA ASP A 11 2.22 8.10 13.78
C ASP A 11 1.72 7.47 12.47
N VAL A 12 2.27 6.31 12.08
CA VAL A 12 1.80 5.57 10.89
C VAL A 12 0.36 5.13 11.07
N VAL A 13 0.02 4.48 12.19
CA VAL A 13 -1.36 4.02 12.48
C VAL A 13 -2.34 5.20 12.45
N LYS A 14 -1.99 6.30 13.11
CA LYS A 14 -2.83 7.51 13.14
C LYS A 14 -3.06 8.08 11.74
N ARG A 15 -2.03 8.12 10.90
CA ARG A 15 -2.15 8.61 9.51
C ARG A 15 -3.05 7.70 8.70
N ASP A 16 -2.87 6.39 8.80
CA ASP A 16 -3.65 5.42 8.04
C ASP A 16 -5.15 5.54 8.40
N GLU A 17 -5.48 5.65 9.70
CA GLU A 17 -6.86 5.92 10.14
C GLU A 17 -7.44 7.23 9.58
N MET A 18 -6.63 8.28 9.54
CA MET A 18 -7.04 9.58 9.01
C MET A 18 -7.29 9.50 7.49
N ASP A 19 -6.42 8.82 6.76
CA ASP A 19 -6.53 8.65 5.31
C ASP A 19 -7.73 7.78 4.91
N GLU A 20 -8.05 6.75 5.70
CA GLU A 20 -9.26 5.93 5.49
C GLU A 20 -10.56 6.71 5.76
N LYS A 21 -10.57 7.60 6.76
CA LYS A 21 -11.79 8.31 7.22
C LYS A 21 -11.96 9.71 6.61
N ARG A 22 -11.02 10.19 5.78
CA ARG A 22 -11.09 11.57 5.27
C ARG A 22 -12.36 11.79 4.42
N PRO A 23 -13.04 12.94 4.56
CA PRO A 23 -14.34 13.18 3.90
C PRO A 23 -14.25 13.33 2.38
N VAL A 24 -13.06 13.61 1.84
CA VAL A 24 -12.82 13.79 0.41
C VAL A 24 -11.73 12.83 -0.04
N ALA A 25 -12.04 12.03 -1.06
CA ALA A 25 -11.15 11.02 -1.65
C ALA A 25 -10.56 10.01 -0.64
N PRO A 26 -11.34 9.35 0.23
CA PRO A 26 -10.81 8.43 1.25
C PRO A 26 -9.93 7.32 0.67
N LEU A 27 -8.97 6.83 1.46
CA LEU A 27 -8.18 5.65 1.11
C LEU A 27 -9.09 4.42 1.16
N VAL A 28 -9.54 3.97 0.00
CA VAL A 28 -10.38 2.78 -0.15
C VAL A 28 -9.90 1.93 -1.31
N LYS A 29 -10.02 0.62 -1.17
CA LYS A 29 -9.81 -0.31 -2.29
C LYS A 29 -11.08 -0.37 -3.14
N VAL A 30 -10.98 -0.02 -4.41
CA VAL A 30 -12.10 -0.15 -5.38
C VAL A 30 -12.24 -1.60 -5.88
N ALA A 31 -13.40 -1.92 -6.46
CA ALA A 31 -13.78 -3.31 -6.77
C ALA A 31 -12.86 -4.00 -7.80
N ASP A 32 -12.34 -3.24 -8.76
CA ASP A 32 -11.44 -3.69 -9.82
C ASP A 32 -9.95 -3.57 -9.45
N ALA A 33 -9.62 -3.02 -8.27
CA ALA A 33 -8.24 -2.95 -7.82
C ALA A 33 -7.71 -4.33 -7.39
N ALA A 34 -6.56 -4.72 -7.95
CA ALA A 34 -5.79 -5.85 -7.44
C ALA A 34 -5.18 -5.50 -6.07
N LEU A 35 -5.25 -6.40 -5.09
CA LEU A 35 -4.54 -6.26 -3.82
C LEU A 35 -3.16 -6.90 -3.94
N VAL A 36 -2.11 -6.11 -3.68
CA VAL A 36 -0.73 -6.59 -3.63
C VAL A 36 -0.20 -6.37 -2.21
N ASP A 37 -0.01 -7.46 -1.47
CA ASP A 37 0.63 -7.43 -0.15
C ASP A 37 2.14 -7.65 -0.31
N SER A 38 2.92 -6.64 0.03
CA SER A 38 4.39 -6.65 -0.11
C SER A 38 5.14 -6.91 1.20
N THR A 39 4.47 -7.32 2.30
CA THR A 39 5.07 -7.45 3.64
C THR A 39 6.37 -8.28 3.66
N GLY A 40 6.46 -9.31 2.81
CA GLY A 40 7.62 -10.20 2.71
C GLY A 40 8.44 -10.05 1.42
N MET A 41 8.21 -9.00 0.63
CA MET A 41 8.83 -8.81 -0.69
C MET A 41 9.88 -7.72 -0.66
N ASN A 42 10.96 -7.91 -1.40
CA ASN A 42 11.87 -6.82 -1.75
C ASN A 42 11.31 -6.00 -2.93
N ALA A 43 11.94 -4.86 -3.23
CA ALA A 43 11.48 -3.95 -4.27
C ALA A 43 11.39 -4.61 -5.66
N ASP A 44 12.39 -5.38 -6.06
CA ASP A 44 12.44 -6.03 -7.37
C ASP A 44 11.33 -7.09 -7.52
N GLN A 45 11.03 -7.82 -6.45
CA GLN A 45 9.93 -8.77 -6.39
C GLN A 45 8.58 -8.05 -6.55
N VAL A 46 8.38 -6.91 -5.89
CA VAL A 46 7.14 -6.13 -5.99
C VAL A 46 6.94 -5.63 -7.41
N VAL A 47 7.98 -5.05 -8.02
CA VAL A 47 7.91 -4.54 -9.39
C VAL A 47 7.61 -5.67 -10.37
N SER A 48 8.32 -6.79 -10.26
CA SER A 48 8.09 -7.96 -11.11
C SER A 48 6.65 -8.47 -11.00
N HIS A 49 6.11 -8.55 -9.78
CA HIS A 49 4.74 -8.98 -9.54
C HIS A 49 3.71 -8.04 -10.17
N ILE A 50 3.89 -6.72 -10.03
CA ILE A 50 3.00 -5.72 -10.63
C ILE A 50 3.03 -5.80 -12.17
N VAL A 51 4.21 -5.96 -12.77
CA VAL A 51 4.35 -6.07 -14.23
C VAL A 51 3.61 -7.30 -14.77
N GLU A 52 3.71 -8.44 -14.09
CA GLU A 52 2.99 -9.66 -14.52
C GLU A 52 1.47 -9.54 -14.36
N LEU A 53 1.00 -8.88 -13.29
CA LEU A 53 -0.43 -8.55 -13.15
C LEU A 53 -0.91 -7.65 -14.29
N ALA A 54 -0.13 -6.63 -14.64
CA ALA A 54 -0.48 -5.70 -15.72
C ALA A 54 -0.53 -6.41 -17.08
N LYS A 55 0.44 -7.28 -17.41
CA LYS A 55 0.42 -8.05 -18.66
C LYS A 55 -0.83 -8.92 -18.78
N LYS A 56 -1.21 -9.58 -17.68
CA LYS A 56 -2.41 -10.40 -17.63
C LYS A 56 -3.68 -9.59 -17.81
N GLU A 57 -3.79 -8.43 -17.15
CA GLU A 57 -4.99 -7.57 -17.24
C GLU A 57 -5.14 -6.94 -18.62
N PHE A 58 -4.02 -6.52 -19.23
CA PHE A 58 -4.02 -5.81 -20.51
C PHE A 58 -3.75 -6.71 -21.73
N ASN A 59 -3.66 -8.03 -21.54
CA ASN A 59 -3.31 -9.01 -22.58
C ASN A 59 -2.07 -8.61 -23.41
N LEU A 60 -1.02 -8.18 -22.73
CA LEU A 60 0.27 -7.79 -23.33
C LEU A 60 1.21 -8.98 -23.55
#